data_AF-A0A1P8VR24-F1
#
_entry.id   AF-A0A1P8VR24-F1
#
_cell.length_a   1.000
_cell.length_b   1.000
_cell.length_c   1.000
_cell.angle_alpha   90.00
_cell.angle_beta   90.00
_cell.angle_gamma   90.00
#
_symmetry.space_group_name_H-M   'P 1'
#
loop_
_entity.id
_entity.type
_entity.pdbx_description
1 polymer ?
#
loop_
_entity_poly.entity_id
_entity_poly.type
_entity_poly.pdbx_seq_one_letter_code
_entity_poly.pdbx_strand_id
1 'polypeptide(L)'
;MLITPRIVWKVLHETRKNVIRKKDSPLRILVVGAGDGGNTFINTVEDRKLDFEIVGIIDRDPNKLGTFIRTAKVLGNRNDIPRLVEELAVDQVTIAIPSLNGKEREKIVEICNTTGVTVNNMPSIEDIMAGNMSVSAFQEIDVADLLGRPEVVLDQDELNQFFKGKTILVTGAGGSIGSELCRQIAKFTPKRLLLLGHGENSIYLIHRELLEKYQGKIELVPLIADIQDRELIFSIMAEYQPDVVYHAAAHKHVPLMEYNPHEAVKNNIFGTKNVAEAAKTAKVAKFVMVSTDKAVNPPNVMGATKRVAEMIVTGLNEPGQTQFAAVRFGNVLGSRGSVVPLFKEQIRKGGPVTVTDFRMTRYFMTIPEASRLVIQAGHLAKGGEIFVLDMGEPVQILELARKVILLSGHTEEEIGIVESGIRPGEKLYEELLSTEERVSEQIHEKIFVGRVTNKQSDIINSFINGLLQKDRNELKDVLIEFAKQE
;
A
#
# COMPACT_ATOMS: atom_id res chain seq x y z
N MET A 1 46.38 -10.34 -16.10
CA MET A 1 46.59 -10.33 -14.63
C MET A 1 46.01 -9.05 -14.01
N LEU A 2 44.69 -8.85 -14.00
CA LEU A 2 44.03 -7.67 -13.41
C LEU A 2 42.87 -8.01 -12.46
N ILE A 3 42.62 -9.30 -12.23
CA ILE A 3 41.53 -9.78 -11.37
C ILE A 3 41.99 -9.84 -9.90
N THR A 4 43.27 -10.17 -9.67
CA THR A 4 43.86 -10.27 -8.34
C THR A 4 43.95 -8.94 -7.57
N PRO A 5 44.30 -7.78 -8.18
CA PRO A 5 44.30 -6.51 -7.45
C PRO A 5 42.89 -6.05 -7.05
N ARG A 6 41.87 -6.37 -7.87
CA ARG A 6 40.46 -6.03 -7.59
C ARG A 6 39.86 -6.87 -6.48
N ILE A 7 40.15 -8.17 -6.44
CA ILE A 7 39.73 -9.04 -5.34
C ILE A 7 40.45 -8.64 -4.05
N VAL A 8 41.75 -8.33 -4.12
CA VAL A 8 42.51 -7.87 -2.95
C VAL A 8 42.03 -6.50 -2.46
N TRP A 9 41.70 -5.56 -3.35
CA TRP A 9 41.09 -4.28 -2.99
C TRP A 9 39.69 -4.45 -2.39
N LYS A 10 38.85 -5.33 -2.97
CA LYS A 10 37.52 -5.64 -2.46
C LYS A 10 37.59 -6.32 -1.09
N VAL A 11 38.50 -7.28 -0.91
CA VAL A 11 38.73 -7.97 0.37
C VAL A 11 39.33 -7.03 1.40
N LEU A 12 40.28 -6.15 1.05
CA LEU A 12 40.83 -5.13 1.96
C LEU A 12 39.80 -4.05 2.31
N HIS A 13 38.90 -3.71 1.39
CA HIS A 13 37.81 -2.76 1.64
C HIS A 13 36.69 -3.40 2.49
N GLU A 14 36.38 -4.67 2.27
CA GLU A 14 35.44 -5.46 3.08
C GLU A 14 36.02 -5.78 4.47
N THR A 15 37.32 -6.06 4.61
CA THR A 15 37.97 -6.25 5.92
C THR A 15 38.22 -4.94 6.66
N ARG A 16 38.39 -3.78 5.98
CA ARG A 16 38.36 -2.47 6.64
C ARG A 16 36.96 -2.05 7.07
N LYS A 17 35.89 -2.47 6.37
CA LYS A 17 34.50 -2.27 6.81
C LYS A 17 34.08 -3.21 7.94
N ASN A 18 34.78 -4.34 8.12
CA ASN A 18 34.62 -5.25 9.25
C ASN A 18 35.68 -5.00 10.33
N VAL A 19 35.77 -3.77 10.84
CA VAL A 19 36.28 -3.59 12.21
C VAL A 19 35.34 -4.37 13.10
N ILE A 20 35.85 -5.48 13.65
CA ILE A 20 35.16 -6.34 14.61
C ILE A 20 34.72 -5.44 15.78
N ARG A 21 33.46 -5.00 15.75
CA ARG A 21 32.84 -4.26 16.85
C ARG A 21 32.85 -5.15 18.08
N LYS A 22 33.33 -4.61 19.20
CA LYS A 22 32.94 -5.12 20.51
C LYS A 22 31.42 -5.02 20.58
N LYS A 23 30.77 -6.09 21.04
CA LYS A 23 29.31 -6.28 21.08
C LYS A 23 28.56 -5.26 21.97
N ASP A 24 29.26 -4.29 22.57
CA ASP A 24 28.79 -3.36 23.62
C ASP A 24 28.97 -1.86 23.28
N SER A 25 29.24 -1.47 22.02
CA SER A 25 29.37 -0.05 21.65
C SER A 25 28.05 0.49 21.05
N PRO A 26 27.57 1.67 21.49
CA PRO A 26 26.32 2.24 21.01
C PRO A 26 26.42 2.62 19.52
N LEU A 27 25.30 2.51 18.80
CA LEU A 27 25.18 2.92 17.41
C LEU A 27 25.24 4.45 17.31
N ARG A 28 26.18 4.95 16.52
CA ARG A 28 26.49 6.38 16.35
C ARG A 28 25.59 6.98 15.28
N ILE A 29 24.67 7.85 15.70
CA ILE A 29 23.62 8.42 14.86
C ILE A 29 23.91 9.89 14.58
N LEU A 30 23.94 10.26 13.30
CA LEU A 30 23.87 11.65 12.84
C LEU A 30 22.42 12.00 12.55
N VAL A 31 21.88 12.99 13.24
CA VAL A 31 20.46 13.37 13.11
C VAL A 31 20.30 14.49 12.08
N VAL A 32 19.40 14.32 11.11
CA VAL A 32 19.03 15.39 10.17
C VAL A 32 17.75 16.05 10.66
N GLY A 33 17.85 17.33 11.03
CA GLY A 33 16.77 18.17 11.54
C GLY A 33 16.96 18.56 13.00
N ALA A 34 17.09 19.86 13.26
CA ALA A 34 17.11 20.46 14.60
C ALA A 34 15.77 21.17 14.92
N GLY A 35 14.66 20.67 14.38
CA GLY A 35 13.30 21.13 14.69
C GLY A 35 12.65 20.30 15.80
N ASP A 36 11.32 20.41 15.95
CA ASP A 36 10.57 19.71 17.00
C ASP A 36 10.69 18.18 16.92
N GLY A 37 10.68 17.63 15.70
CA GLY A 37 10.89 16.20 15.46
C GLY A 37 12.27 15.73 15.93
N GLY A 38 13.33 16.45 15.54
CA GLY A 38 14.70 16.21 15.99
C GLY A 38 14.86 16.32 17.50
N ASN A 39 14.28 17.36 18.10
CA ASN A 39 14.28 17.54 19.55
C ASN A 39 13.59 16.37 20.26
N THR A 40 12.40 15.97 19.81
CA THR A 40 11.66 14.83 20.37
C THR A 40 12.44 13.52 20.28
N PHE A 41 13.06 13.27 19.11
CA PHE A 41 13.88 12.08 18.89
C PHE A 41 15.10 12.06 19.81
N ILE A 42 15.90 13.14 19.83
CA ILE A 42 17.11 13.26 20.66
C ILE A 42 16.77 13.13 22.14
N ASN A 43 15.71 13.81 22.59
CA ASN A 43 15.25 13.73 23.98
C ASN A 43 14.94 12.28 24.38
N THR A 44 14.22 11.56 23.52
CA THR A 44 13.80 10.19 23.86
C THR A 44 14.99 9.22 23.86
N VAL A 45 15.92 9.37 22.91
CA VAL A 45 17.14 8.56 22.87
C VAL A 45 17.99 8.75 24.12
N GLU A 46 18.22 10.01 24.52
CA GLU A 46 19.02 10.33 25.70
C GLU A 46 18.32 9.94 27.01
N ASP A 47 17.01 10.19 27.15
CA ASP A 47 16.26 9.89 28.39
C ASP A 47 16.18 8.39 28.67
N ARG A 48 16.03 7.57 27.63
CA ARG A 48 15.87 6.12 27.77
C ARG A 48 17.20 5.37 27.81
N LYS A 49 18.35 6.06 27.69
CA LYS A 49 19.70 5.46 27.62
C LYS A 49 19.75 4.27 26.67
N LEU A 50 19.18 4.45 25.49
CA LEU A 50 19.22 3.42 24.46
C LEU A 50 20.66 3.18 24.01
N ASP A 51 20.93 2.06 23.35
CA ASP A 51 22.23 1.74 22.74
C ASP A 51 22.51 2.59 21.48
N PHE A 52 22.18 3.89 21.54
CA PHE A 52 22.38 4.88 20.49
C PHE A 52 23.14 6.09 21.06
N GLU A 53 24.11 6.60 20.30
CA GLU A 53 24.87 7.80 20.61
C GLU A 53 24.58 8.84 19.54
N ILE A 54 24.00 9.99 19.91
CA ILE A 54 23.81 11.10 18.98
C ILE A 54 25.14 11.85 18.84
N VAL A 55 25.80 11.72 17.68
CA VAL A 55 27.14 12.31 17.46
C VAL A 55 27.10 13.72 16.89
N GLY A 56 25.93 14.15 16.39
CA GLY A 56 25.74 15.48 15.85
C GLY A 56 24.39 15.66 15.17
N ILE A 57 24.09 16.91 14.84
CA ILE A 57 22.87 17.31 14.15
C ILE A 57 23.23 18.08 12.89
N ILE A 58 22.45 17.86 11.84
CA ILE A 58 22.51 18.59 10.57
C ILE A 58 21.20 19.33 10.37
N ASP A 59 21.27 20.63 10.13
CA ASP A 59 20.09 21.44 9.80
C ASP A 59 20.41 22.38 8.63
N ARG A 60 19.40 22.71 7.84
CA ARG A 60 19.51 23.64 6.72
C ARG A 60 19.51 25.10 7.18
N ASP A 61 18.98 25.39 8.37
CA ASP A 61 18.91 26.74 8.91
C ASP A 61 20.30 27.19 9.41
N PRO A 62 20.94 28.18 8.75
CA PRO A 62 22.27 28.64 9.14
C PRO A 62 22.28 29.26 10.54
N ASN A 63 21.14 29.75 11.05
CA ASN A 63 21.07 30.34 12.39
C ASN A 63 21.19 29.30 13.50
N LYS A 64 20.94 28.01 13.18
CA LYS A 64 21.09 26.92 14.14
C LYS A 64 22.51 26.37 14.18
N LEU A 65 23.38 26.74 13.25
CA LEU A 65 24.74 26.24 13.22
C LEU A 65 25.48 26.55 14.52
N GLY A 66 26.07 25.52 15.14
CA GLY A 66 26.78 25.65 16.41
C GLY A 66 25.90 25.67 17.65
N THR A 67 24.56 25.72 17.50
CA THR A 67 23.62 25.57 18.63
C THR A 67 23.57 24.11 19.09
N PHE A 68 22.92 23.87 20.24
CA PHE A 68 22.82 22.56 20.86
C PHE A 68 21.36 22.19 21.08
N ILE A 69 21.04 20.91 20.85
CA ILE A 69 19.85 20.26 21.39
C ILE A 69 20.37 19.23 22.40
N ARG A 70 20.15 19.51 23.69
CA ARG A 70 20.78 18.78 24.80
C ARG A 70 22.30 18.68 24.64
N THR A 71 22.85 17.48 24.51
CA THR A 71 24.30 17.26 24.35
C THR A 71 24.76 17.32 22.90
N ALA A 72 23.83 17.24 21.94
CA ALA A 72 24.14 17.16 20.52
C ALA A 72 24.25 18.56 19.87
N LYS A 73 25.37 18.81 19.20
CA LYS A 73 25.65 20.07 18.50
C LYS A 73 25.15 20.04 17.05
N VAL A 74 24.66 21.16 16.54
CA VAL A 74 24.41 21.36 15.11
C VAL A 74 25.74 21.64 14.41
N LEU A 75 26.19 20.70 13.58
CA LEU A 75 27.55 20.66 13.00
C LEU A 75 27.65 21.20 11.57
N GLY A 76 26.53 21.31 10.86
CA GLY A 76 26.54 21.72 9.46
C GLY A 76 25.18 21.52 8.78
N ASN A 77 25.22 21.52 7.45
CA ASN A 77 24.08 21.24 6.59
C ASN A 77 24.28 19.89 5.86
N ARG A 78 23.33 19.49 4.99
CA ARG A 78 23.38 18.18 4.33
C ARG A 78 24.66 17.93 3.53
N ASN A 79 25.31 18.96 3.00
CA ASN A 79 26.53 18.83 2.21
C ASN A 79 27.74 18.49 3.09
N ASP A 80 27.64 18.68 4.41
CA ASP A 80 28.66 18.29 5.38
C ASP A 80 28.57 16.80 5.76
N ILE A 81 27.48 16.10 5.40
CA ILE A 81 27.27 14.70 5.76
C ILE A 81 28.46 13.82 5.39
N PRO A 82 29.03 13.86 4.16
CA PRO A 82 30.14 12.98 3.82
C PRO A 82 31.36 13.15 4.70
N ARG A 83 31.74 14.40 4.97
CA ARG A 83 32.86 14.74 5.84
C ARG A 83 32.60 14.28 7.28
N LEU A 84 31.39 14.54 7.80
CA LEU A 84 31.03 14.22 9.17
C LEU A 84 30.86 12.72 9.42
N VAL A 85 30.40 11.96 8.41
CA VAL A 85 30.33 10.50 8.48
C VAL A 85 31.71 9.90 8.72
N GLU A 86 32.73 10.40 8.02
CA GLU A 86 34.13 9.97 8.21
C GLU A 86 34.72 10.47 9.53
N GLU A 87 34.61 11.76 9.84
CA GLU A 87 35.20 12.38 11.03
C GLU A 87 34.64 11.82 12.34
N LEU A 88 33.34 11.51 12.37
CA LEU A 88 32.64 11.09 13.58
C LEU A 88 32.38 9.58 13.63
N ALA A 89 32.83 8.81 12.63
CA ALA A 89 32.53 7.39 12.49
C ALA A 89 31.01 7.10 12.66
N VAL A 90 30.19 7.76 11.83
CA VAL A 90 28.73 7.64 11.85
C VAL A 90 28.33 6.27 11.30
N ASP A 91 27.49 5.54 12.04
CA ASP A 91 26.93 4.28 11.55
C ASP A 91 25.64 4.51 10.75
N GLN A 92 24.88 5.52 11.15
CA GLN A 92 23.53 5.74 10.66
C GLN A 92 23.18 7.23 10.62
N VAL A 93 22.51 7.63 9.54
CA VAL A 93 21.88 8.95 9.40
C VAL A 93 20.38 8.79 9.62
N THR A 94 19.82 9.47 10.62
CA THR A 94 18.38 9.44 10.89
C THR A 94 17.73 10.78 10.55
N ILE A 95 16.78 10.76 9.62
CA ILE A 95 15.98 11.92 9.23
C ILE A 95 14.89 12.14 10.27
N ALA A 96 15.04 13.19 11.08
CA ALA A 96 14.12 13.58 12.14
C ALA A 96 13.30 14.83 11.76
N ILE A 97 12.82 14.85 10.52
CA ILE A 97 11.95 15.89 9.98
C ILE A 97 10.72 15.19 9.37
N PRO A 98 9.69 14.87 10.17
CA PRO A 98 8.50 14.15 9.68
C PRO A 98 7.83 14.84 8.48
N SER A 99 7.87 16.18 8.46
CA SER A 99 7.30 17.02 7.39
C SER A 99 8.23 17.21 6.18
N LEU A 100 9.35 16.48 6.09
CA LEU A 100 10.30 16.64 4.99
C LEU A 100 9.69 16.12 3.68
N ASN A 101 9.67 17.00 2.67
CA ASN A 101 9.20 16.62 1.34
C ASN A 101 10.11 15.59 0.67
N GLY A 102 9.56 14.83 -0.28
CA GLY A 102 10.26 13.73 -0.94
C GLY A 102 11.54 14.15 -1.68
N LYS A 103 11.56 15.33 -2.33
CA LYS A 103 12.75 15.81 -3.08
C LYS A 103 13.93 16.13 -2.18
N GLU A 104 13.68 16.74 -1.02
CA GLU A 104 14.75 17.05 -0.07
C GLU A 104 15.23 15.78 0.65
N ARG A 105 14.33 14.81 0.86
CA ARG A 105 14.69 13.47 1.37
C ARG A 105 15.57 12.70 0.38
N GLU A 106 15.18 12.70 -0.89
CA GLU A 106 15.93 12.08 -2.00
C GLU A 106 17.37 12.58 -2.05
N LYS A 107 17.59 13.90 -1.96
CA LYS A 107 18.95 14.48 -1.88
C LYS A 107 19.76 14.00 -0.69
N ILE A 108 19.13 13.80 0.47
CA ILE A 108 19.84 13.27 1.66
C ILE A 108 20.25 11.82 1.41
N VAL A 109 19.37 11.01 0.82
CA VAL A 109 19.67 9.61 0.46
C VAL A 109 20.81 9.54 -0.56
N GLU A 110 20.78 10.37 -1.61
CA GLU A 110 21.87 10.48 -2.60
C GLU A 110 23.22 10.75 -1.93
N ILE A 111 23.27 11.73 -1.02
CA ILE A 111 24.50 12.08 -0.30
C ILE A 111 24.95 10.91 0.58
N CYS A 112 24.03 10.27 1.32
CA CYS A 112 24.37 9.14 2.18
C CYS A 112 24.93 7.96 1.37
N ASN A 113 24.36 7.67 0.20
CA ASN A 113 24.83 6.60 -0.69
C ASN A 113 26.28 6.81 -1.15
N THR A 114 26.75 8.05 -1.32
CA THR A 114 28.16 8.32 -1.68
C THR A 114 29.15 7.86 -0.61
N THR A 115 28.71 7.75 0.64
CA THR A 115 29.52 7.35 1.80
C THR A 115 29.27 5.89 2.21
N GLY A 116 28.16 5.31 1.75
CA GLY A 116 27.70 3.98 2.15
C GLY A 116 27.13 3.91 3.58
N VAL A 117 26.84 5.05 4.21
CA VAL A 117 26.16 5.11 5.52
C VAL A 117 24.69 4.76 5.36
N THR A 118 24.13 4.00 6.31
CA THR A 118 22.70 3.68 6.30
C THR A 118 21.88 4.91 6.64
N VAL A 119 20.79 5.14 5.91
CA VAL A 119 19.87 6.25 6.13
C VAL A 119 18.46 5.74 6.42
N ASN A 120 17.80 6.32 7.43
CA ASN A 120 16.42 5.97 7.81
C ASN A 120 15.62 7.17 8.30
N ASN A 121 14.32 7.01 8.45
CA ASN A 121 13.47 7.97 9.14
C ASN A 121 13.47 7.67 10.66
N MET A 122 13.24 8.70 11.47
CA MET A 122 12.95 8.51 12.89
C MET A 122 11.69 7.64 13.09
N PRO A 123 11.56 6.92 14.23
CA PRO A 123 10.33 6.20 14.55
C PRO A 123 9.11 7.14 14.63
N SER A 124 7.91 6.57 14.51
CA SER A 124 6.68 7.35 14.66
C SER A 124 6.55 7.93 16.07
N ILE A 125 5.84 9.06 16.22
CA ILE A 125 5.63 9.69 17.54
C ILE A 125 4.92 8.70 18.49
N GLU A 126 3.97 7.92 17.97
CA GLU A 126 3.26 6.89 18.73
C GLU A 126 4.23 5.83 19.28
N ASP A 127 5.17 5.35 18.46
CA ASP A 127 6.18 4.37 18.88
C ASP A 127 7.15 4.94 19.92
N ILE A 128 7.55 6.21 19.75
CA ILE A 128 8.39 6.96 20.68
C ILE A 128 7.69 7.10 22.03
N MET A 129 6.40 7.45 22.04
CA MET A 129 5.59 7.58 23.24
C MET A 129 5.33 6.22 23.92
N ALA A 130 5.01 5.19 23.14
CA ALA A 130 4.80 3.82 23.62
C ALA A 130 6.08 3.18 24.17
N GLY A 131 7.24 3.72 23.80
CA GLY A 131 8.53 3.26 24.29
C GLY A 131 9.14 2.09 23.57
N ASN A 132 8.64 1.78 22.38
CA ASN A 132 9.16 0.73 21.52
C ASN A 132 10.33 1.26 20.68
N MET A 133 11.44 1.64 21.33
CA MET A 133 12.64 2.14 20.65
C MET A 133 13.78 1.11 20.61
N SER A 134 13.57 0.02 19.87
CA SER A 134 14.63 -0.92 19.46
C SER A 134 15.21 -0.52 18.11
N VAL A 135 16.31 -1.17 17.66
CA VAL A 135 16.86 -0.98 16.29
C VAL A 135 15.78 -1.22 15.22
N SER A 136 14.83 -2.12 15.46
CA SER A 136 13.71 -2.39 14.56
C SER A 136 12.64 -1.29 14.52
N ALA A 137 12.70 -0.28 15.40
CA ALA A 137 11.77 0.83 15.43
C ALA A 137 12.15 1.94 14.42
N PHE A 138 13.39 1.95 13.95
CA PHE A 138 13.80 2.85 12.88
C PHE A 138 13.13 2.44 11.57
N GLN A 139 12.53 3.42 10.90
CA GLN A 139 11.76 3.16 9.70
C GLN A 139 12.66 3.31 8.47
N GLU A 140 12.86 2.21 7.73
CA GLU A 140 13.48 2.28 6.40
C GLU A 140 12.74 3.31 5.54
N ILE A 141 13.48 4.04 4.71
CA ILE A 141 12.87 4.99 3.78
C ILE A 141 12.16 4.19 2.70
N ASP A 142 10.84 4.36 2.60
CA ASP A 142 10.06 3.72 1.54
C ASP A 142 10.05 4.59 0.28
N VAL A 143 9.78 3.98 -0.87
CA VAL A 143 9.62 4.69 -2.14
C VAL A 143 8.49 5.72 -2.06
N ALA A 144 7.46 5.47 -1.24
CA ALA A 144 6.38 6.42 -0.97
C ALA A 144 6.89 7.75 -0.40
N ASP A 145 7.89 7.69 0.47
CA ASP A 145 8.51 8.86 1.07
C ASP A 145 9.20 9.74 0.02
N LEU A 146 9.91 9.11 -0.93
CA LEU A 146 10.57 9.83 -2.03
C LEU A 146 9.59 10.38 -3.06
N LEU A 147 8.40 9.79 -3.17
CA LEU A 147 7.32 10.30 -4.01
C LEU A 147 6.55 11.45 -3.35
N GLY A 148 6.82 11.74 -2.08
CA GLY A 148 6.20 12.87 -1.37
C GLY A 148 4.70 12.70 -1.15
N ARG A 149 4.24 11.46 -0.91
CA ARG A 149 2.83 11.15 -0.66
C ARG A 149 2.57 11.00 0.84
N PRO A 150 2.06 12.04 1.52
CA PRO A 150 1.70 11.94 2.92
C PRO A 150 0.46 11.05 3.11
N GLU A 151 0.43 10.28 4.19
CA GLU A 151 -0.74 9.48 4.54
C GLU A 151 -1.94 10.36 4.90
N VAL A 152 -3.14 9.88 4.58
CA VAL A 152 -4.40 10.49 5.04
C VAL A 152 -4.62 10.17 6.51
N VAL A 153 -5.03 11.18 7.28
CA VAL A 153 -5.47 11.04 8.67
C VAL A 153 -6.98 10.79 8.67
N LEU A 154 -7.41 9.75 9.36
CA LEU A 154 -8.83 9.46 9.55
C LEU A 154 -9.40 10.20 10.74
N ASP A 155 -10.67 10.62 10.65
CA ASP A 155 -11.44 11.06 11.80
C ASP A 155 -11.64 9.87 12.76
N GLN A 156 -10.94 9.91 13.89
CA GLN A 156 -10.92 8.80 14.84
C GLN A 156 -12.24 8.68 15.59
N ASP A 157 -12.92 9.79 15.90
CA ASP A 157 -14.05 9.79 16.81
C ASP A 157 -15.31 9.23 16.13
N GLU A 158 -15.58 9.66 14.90
CA GLU A 158 -16.71 9.16 14.10
C GLU A 158 -16.54 7.67 13.77
N LEU A 159 -15.34 7.26 13.37
CA LEU A 159 -15.06 5.86 13.04
C LEU A 159 -15.06 4.95 14.27
N ASN A 160 -14.60 5.42 15.43
CA ASN A 160 -14.73 4.68 16.68
C ASN A 160 -16.19 4.37 16.99
N GLN A 161 -17.08 5.37 16.87
CA GLN A 161 -18.52 5.14 17.05
C GLN A 161 -19.09 4.21 15.98
N PHE A 162 -18.62 4.34 14.74
CA PHE A 162 -19.06 3.49 13.64
C PHE A 162 -18.71 2.02 13.83
N PHE A 163 -17.55 1.67 14.39
CA PHE A 163 -17.11 0.27 14.55
C PHE A 163 -17.44 -0.35 15.92
N LYS A 164 -17.67 0.48 16.95
CA LYS A 164 -17.89 0.01 18.31
C LYS A 164 -19.05 -0.99 18.38
N GLY A 165 -18.77 -2.15 18.99
CA GLY A 165 -19.77 -3.20 19.22
C GLY A 165 -20.18 -4.00 17.98
N LYS A 166 -19.63 -3.70 16.79
CA LYS A 166 -20.01 -4.31 15.52
C LYS A 166 -19.19 -5.56 15.18
N THR A 167 -19.78 -6.42 14.37
CA THR A 167 -19.12 -7.53 13.67
C THR A 167 -18.77 -7.09 12.26
N ILE A 168 -17.49 -7.17 11.90
CA ILE A 168 -16.99 -6.74 10.60
C ILE A 168 -16.43 -7.95 9.84
N LEU A 169 -16.82 -8.12 8.58
CA LEU A 169 -16.28 -9.15 7.68
C LEU A 169 -15.35 -8.53 6.66
N VAL A 170 -14.13 -9.06 6.54
CA VAL A 170 -13.21 -8.72 5.45
C VAL A 170 -12.93 -9.98 4.62
N THR A 171 -13.35 -9.99 3.36
CA THR A 171 -12.97 -11.07 2.43
C THR A 171 -11.65 -10.74 1.75
N GLY A 172 -10.83 -11.75 1.46
CA GLY A 172 -9.47 -11.52 0.96
C GLY A 172 -8.55 -10.96 2.04
N ALA A 173 -8.84 -11.25 3.32
CA ALA A 173 -8.14 -10.71 4.48
C ALA A 173 -6.63 -11.01 4.50
N GLY A 174 -6.17 -12.04 3.79
CA GLY A 174 -4.75 -12.35 3.64
C GLY A 174 -4.02 -11.58 2.52
N GLY A 175 -4.76 -10.81 1.70
CA GLY A 175 -4.21 -10.01 0.60
C GLY A 175 -3.60 -8.68 1.06
N SER A 176 -2.94 -7.94 0.15
CA SER A 176 -2.32 -6.65 0.50
C SER A 176 -3.32 -5.64 1.07
N ILE A 177 -4.45 -5.42 0.40
CA ILE A 177 -5.48 -4.49 0.86
C ILE A 177 -6.31 -5.09 1.99
N GLY A 178 -6.73 -6.35 1.86
CA GLY A 178 -7.54 -7.01 2.89
C GLY A 178 -6.85 -7.08 4.25
N SER A 179 -5.56 -7.41 4.30
CA SER A 179 -4.82 -7.45 5.57
C SER A 179 -4.68 -6.07 6.20
N GLU A 180 -4.49 -5.04 5.38
CA GLU A 180 -4.40 -3.68 5.87
C GLU A 180 -5.74 -3.12 6.34
N LEU A 181 -6.84 -3.43 5.64
CA LEU A 181 -8.18 -3.17 6.14
C LEU A 181 -8.39 -3.80 7.52
N CYS A 182 -7.96 -5.05 7.72
CA CYS A 182 -8.05 -5.71 9.03
C CYS A 182 -7.23 -4.97 10.10
N ARG A 183 -6.00 -4.53 9.78
CA ARG A 183 -5.16 -3.74 10.70
C ARG A 183 -5.80 -2.42 11.08
N GLN A 184 -6.31 -1.67 10.10
CA GLN A 184 -6.89 -0.35 10.34
C GLN A 184 -8.23 -0.47 11.08
N ILE A 185 -9.09 -1.44 10.74
CA ILE A 185 -10.35 -1.69 11.43
C ILE A 185 -10.12 -2.12 12.89
N ALA A 186 -9.09 -2.95 13.15
CA ALA A 186 -8.78 -3.41 14.50
C ALA A 186 -8.42 -2.26 15.47
N LYS A 187 -7.88 -1.14 14.97
CA LYS A 187 -7.58 0.04 15.81
C LYS A 187 -8.82 0.62 16.48
N PHE A 188 -9.99 0.49 15.86
CA PHE A 188 -11.28 0.96 16.40
C PHE A 188 -11.95 -0.05 17.34
N THR A 189 -11.30 -1.18 17.62
CA THR A 189 -11.76 -2.20 18.58
C THR A 189 -13.23 -2.65 18.37
N PRO A 190 -13.60 -3.17 17.17
CA PRO A 190 -14.92 -3.75 16.96
C PRO A 190 -15.14 -4.94 17.90
N LYS A 191 -16.40 -5.36 18.07
CA LYS A 191 -16.71 -6.57 18.85
C LYS A 191 -16.05 -7.80 18.25
N ARG A 192 -16.15 -7.94 16.92
CA ARG A 192 -15.67 -9.10 16.18
C ARG A 192 -15.15 -8.70 14.81
N LEU A 193 -14.03 -9.28 14.39
CA LEU A 193 -13.46 -9.12 13.07
C LEU A 193 -13.23 -10.49 12.43
N LEU A 194 -13.96 -10.76 11.34
CA LEU A 194 -13.90 -12.00 10.57
C LEU A 194 -12.89 -11.86 9.43
N LEU A 195 -11.88 -12.72 9.43
CA LEU A 195 -10.77 -12.72 8.47
C LEU A 195 -11.00 -13.83 7.44
N LEU A 196 -11.71 -13.54 6.36
CA LEU A 196 -12.08 -14.54 5.36
C LEU A 196 -11.09 -14.58 4.19
N GLY A 197 -10.61 -15.77 3.83
CA GLY A 197 -9.88 -15.98 2.58
C GLY A 197 -9.49 -17.43 2.31
N HIS A 198 -9.25 -17.76 1.04
CA HIS A 198 -8.91 -19.12 0.62
C HIS A 198 -7.46 -19.53 0.95
N GLY A 199 -6.56 -18.56 1.10
CA GLY A 199 -5.14 -18.81 1.32
C GLY A 199 -4.81 -18.99 2.80
N GLU A 200 -4.80 -20.25 3.27
CA GLU A 200 -4.57 -20.65 4.67
C GLU A 200 -3.41 -19.87 5.33
N ASN A 201 -2.20 -19.96 4.77
CA ASN A 201 -1.03 -19.30 5.34
C ASN A 201 -1.16 -17.77 5.38
N SER A 202 -1.82 -17.16 4.39
CA SER A 202 -2.02 -15.71 4.38
C SER A 202 -3.01 -15.27 5.46
N ILE A 203 -4.04 -16.07 5.76
CA ILE A 203 -4.97 -15.83 6.87
C ILE A 203 -4.30 -16.06 8.22
N TYR A 204 -3.54 -17.15 8.36
CA TYR A 204 -2.78 -17.43 9.58
C TYR A 204 -1.86 -16.27 9.97
N LEU A 205 -1.10 -15.71 9.01
CA LEU A 205 -0.17 -14.62 9.29
C LEU A 205 -0.87 -13.36 9.81
N ILE A 206 -1.95 -12.90 9.16
CA ILE A 206 -2.69 -11.71 9.61
C ILE A 206 -3.43 -11.98 10.93
N HIS A 207 -3.98 -13.18 11.11
CA HIS A 207 -4.65 -13.56 12.35
C HIS A 207 -3.68 -13.53 13.54
N ARG A 208 -2.50 -14.13 13.39
CA ARG A 208 -1.45 -14.13 14.42
C ARG A 208 -1.00 -12.72 14.76
N GLU A 209 -0.73 -11.90 13.73
CA GLU A 209 -0.32 -10.50 13.91
C GLU A 209 -1.34 -9.69 14.72
N LEU A 210 -2.64 -9.87 14.44
CA LEU A 210 -3.70 -9.15 15.14
C LEU A 210 -3.94 -9.72 16.55
N LEU A 211 -3.81 -11.03 16.74
CA LEU A 211 -3.91 -11.65 18.07
C LEU A 211 -2.86 -11.09 19.02
N GLU A 212 -1.59 -11.01 18.60
CA GLU A 212 -0.50 -10.47 19.42
C GLU A 212 -0.80 -9.06 19.97
N LYS A 213 -1.58 -8.25 19.24
CA LYS A 213 -1.87 -6.84 19.59
C LYS A 213 -3.22 -6.65 20.27
N TYR A 214 -4.23 -7.45 19.92
CA TYR A 214 -5.64 -7.19 20.26
C TYR A 214 -6.33 -8.36 20.98
N GLN A 215 -5.59 -9.40 21.37
CA GLN A 215 -6.14 -10.48 22.18
C GLN A 215 -6.84 -9.95 23.43
N GLY A 216 -8.05 -10.45 23.69
CA GLY A 216 -8.90 -10.03 24.80
C GLY A 216 -9.64 -8.71 24.59
N LYS A 217 -9.36 -7.98 23.49
CA LYS A 217 -10.07 -6.73 23.13
C LYS A 217 -11.06 -6.94 21.98
N ILE A 218 -10.71 -7.81 21.01
CA ILE A 218 -11.49 -8.08 19.81
C ILE A 218 -11.62 -9.60 19.66
N GLU A 219 -12.81 -10.09 19.29
CA GLU A 219 -12.98 -11.46 18.83
C GLU A 219 -12.49 -11.59 17.38
N LEU A 220 -11.29 -12.16 17.19
CA LEU A 220 -10.70 -12.40 15.88
C LEU A 220 -11.05 -13.81 15.41
N VAL A 221 -11.70 -13.93 14.24
CA VAL A 221 -12.15 -15.23 13.71
C VAL A 221 -11.54 -15.46 12.34
N PRO A 222 -10.58 -16.41 12.19
CA PRO A 222 -10.04 -16.79 10.89
C PRO A 222 -11.00 -17.72 10.16
N LEU A 223 -11.40 -17.37 8.94
CA LEU A 223 -12.33 -18.15 8.11
C LEU A 223 -11.64 -18.56 6.81
N ILE A 224 -11.41 -19.86 6.62
CA ILE A 224 -10.87 -20.39 5.36
C ILE A 224 -12.04 -20.74 4.45
N ALA A 225 -12.25 -19.91 3.43
CA ALA A 225 -13.34 -20.08 2.47
C ALA A 225 -12.96 -19.48 1.10
N ASP A 226 -13.43 -20.13 0.03
CA ASP A 226 -13.44 -19.57 -1.32
C ASP A 226 -14.77 -18.84 -1.53
N ILE A 227 -14.72 -17.61 -2.06
CA ILE A 227 -15.92 -16.82 -2.37
C ILE A 227 -16.77 -17.45 -3.49
N GLN A 228 -16.20 -18.38 -4.25
CA GLN A 228 -16.91 -19.16 -5.26
C GLN A 228 -17.84 -20.21 -4.65
N ASP A 229 -17.58 -20.66 -3.40
CA ASP A 229 -18.46 -21.58 -2.68
C ASP A 229 -19.66 -20.83 -2.12
N ARG A 230 -20.73 -20.79 -2.91
CA ARG A 230 -21.95 -20.05 -2.57
C ARG A 230 -22.58 -20.52 -1.27
N GLU A 231 -22.69 -21.83 -1.06
CA GLU A 231 -23.36 -22.37 0.12
C GLU A 231 -22.60 -22.02 1.40
N LEU A 232 -21.27 -22.13 1.36
CA LEU A 232 -20.43 -21.76 2.49
C LEU A 232 -20.46 -20.25 2.77
N ILE A 233 -20.45 -19.40 1.74
CA ILE A 233 -20.53 -17.95 1.95
C ILE A 233 -21.88 -17.55 2.56
N PHE A 234 -22.98 -18.17 2.13
CA PHE A 234 -24.29 -17.93 2.72
C PHE A 234 -24.37 -18.43 4.16
N SER A 235 -23.80 -19.60 4.47
CA SER A 235 -23.79 -20.13 5.83
C SER A 235 -22.96 -19.27 6.80
N ILE A 236 -21.77 -18.81 6.37
CA ILE A 236 -20.93 -17.88 7.14
C ILE A 236 -21.68 -16.56 7.40
N MET A 237 -22.32 -15.99 6.37
CA MET A 237 -23.06 -14.74 6.54
C MET A 237 -24.24 -14.92 7.51
N ALA A 238 -24.91 -16.07 7.44
CA ALA A 238 -26.03 -16.41 8.32
C ALA A 238 -25.59 -16.67 9.78
N GLU A 239 -24.46 -17.36 9.99
CA GLU A 239 -23.91 -17.69 11.31
C GLU A 239 -23.40 -16.43 12.04
N TYR A 240 -22.60 -15.61 11.37
CA TYR A 240 -21.90 -14.50 12.03
C TYR A 240 -22.66 -13.18 11.99
N GLN A 241 -23.63 -13.00 11.09
CA GLN A 241 -24.45 -11.79 10.93
C GLN A 241 -23.61 -10.50 10.98
N PRO A 242 -22.69 -10.28 10.01
CA PRO A 242 -21.85 -9.09 10.04
C PRO A 242 -22.65 -7.81 9.82
N ASP A 243 -22.30 -6.74 10.52
CA ASP A 243 -22.89 -5.42 10.33
C ASP A 243 -22.35 -4.73 9.08
N VAL A 244 -21.07 -4.97 8.78
CA VAL A 244 -20.35 -4.38 7.64
C VAL A 244 -19.49 -5.42 6.95
N VAL A 245 -19.52 -5.43 5.61
CA VAL A 245 -18.67 -6.29 4.77
C VAL A 245 -17.75 -5.42 3.93
N TYR A 246 -16.43 -5.62 4.05
CA TYR A 246 -15.42 -5.11 3.13
C TYR A 246 -14.94 -6.23 2.20
N HIS A 247 -15.28 -6.12 0.92
CA HIS A 247 -14.97 -7.14 -0.08
C HIS A 247 -13.69 -6.79 -0.86
N ALA A 248 -12.55 -7.39 -0.47
CA ALA A 248 -11.24 -7.21 -1.10
C ALA A 248 -10.70 -8.47 -1.82
N ALA A 249 -11.50 -9.53 -1.95
CA ALA A 249 -11.10 -10.75 -2.65
C ALA A 249 -11.28 -10.60 -4.17
N ALA A 250 -10.19 -10.68 -4.93
CA ALA A 250 -10.20 -10.64 -6.39
C ALA A 250 -8.86 -11.16 -6.98
N HIS A 251 -8.89 -11.60 -8.24
CA HIS A 251 -7.69 -11.73 -9.05
C HIS A 251 -7.37 -10.39 -9.73
N LYS A 252 -6.10 -9.96 -9.61
CA LYS A 252 -5.64 -8.63 -10.05
C LYS A 252 -4.60 -8.62 -11.17
N HIS A 253 -3.96 -9.74 -11.47
CA HIS A 253 -2.84 -9.78 -12.41
C HIS A 253 -3.33 -9.82 -13.86
N VAL A 254 -3.28 -8.68 -14.56
CA VAL A 254 -3.76 -8.55 -15.94
C VAL A 254 -3.23 -9.66 -16.86
N PRO A 255 -1.91 -9.93 -16.96
CA PRO A 255 -1.43 -10.98 -17.86
C PRO A 255 -2.00 -12.36 -17.50
N LEU A 256 -2.08 -12.71 -16.22
CA LEU A 256 -2.62 -14.00 -15.79
C LEU A 256 -4.11 -14.13 -16.13
N MET A 257 -4.89 -13.05 -15.98
CA MET A 257 -6.32 -13.06 -16.29
C MET A 257 -6.59 -13.01 -17.80
N GLU A 258 -5.67 -12.46 -18.59
CA GLU A 258 -5.69 -12.64 -20.04
C GLU A 258 -5.47 -14.10 -20.44
N TYR A 259 -4.59 -14.84 -19.76
CA TYR A 259 -4.44 -16.28 -20.06
C TYR A 259 -5.60 -17.13 -19.52
N ASN A 260 -6.22 -16.70 -18.41
CA ASN A 260 -7.21 -17.48 -17.66
C ASN A 260 -8.53 -16.69 -17.47
N PRO A 261 -9.25 -16.32 -18.54
CA PRO A 261 -10.43 -15.47 -18.42
C PRO A 261 -11.59 -16.13 -17.69
N HIS A 262 -11.77 -17.44 -17.80
CA HIS A 262 -12.80 -18.16 -17.04
C HIS A 262 -12.57 -18.07 -15.53
N GLU A 263 -11.32 -18.13 -15.06
CA GLU A 263 -11.01 -17.96 -13.64
C GLU A 263 -11.23 -16.51 -13.17
N ALA A 264 -10.92 -15.53 -14.02
CA ALA A 264 -11.26 -14.14 -13.76
C ALA A 264 -12.78 -13.97 -13.57
N VAL A 265 -13.59 -14.59 -14.43
CA VAL A 265 -15.06 -14.56 -14.35
C VAL A 265 -15.57 -15.25 -13.09
N LYS A 266 -15.14 -16.48 -12.82
CA LYS A 266 -15.58 -17.23 -11.63
C LYS A 266 -15.28 -16.46 -10.34
N ASN A 267 -14.05 -15.98 -10.18
CA ASN A 267 -13.65 -15.32 -8.94
C ASN A 267 -14.17 -13.88 -8.85
N ASN A 268 -13.94 -13.05 -9.87
CA ASN A 268 -14.25 -11.61 -9.78
C ASN A 268 -15.74 -11.30 -10.01
N ILE A 269 -16.46 -12.09 -10.83
CA ILE A 269 -17.89 -11.87 -11.09
C ILE A 269 -18.73 -12.74 -10.16
N PHE A 270 -18.65 -14.07 -10.29
CA PHE A 270 -19.51 -14.97 -9.52
C PHE A 270 -19.17 -14.98 -8.03
N GLY A 271 -17.88 -14.94 -7.68
CA GLY A 271 -17.43 -14.79 -6.30
C GLY A 271 -17.96 -13.50 -5.66
N THR A 272 -17.82 -12.35 -6.34
CA THR A 272 -18.42 -11.09 -5.85
C THR A 272 -19.92 -11.19 -5.71
N LYS A 273 -20.62 -11.77 -6.71
CA LYS A 273 -22.08 -11.96 -6.68
C LYS A 273 -22.51 -12.78 -5.46
N ASN A 274 -21.82 -13.88 -5.16
CA ASN A 274 -22.11 -14.71 -4.00
C ASN A 274 -22.02 -13.93 -2.68
N VAL A 275 -20.94 -13.18 -2.46
CA VAL A 275 -20.76 -12.41 -1.22
C VAL A 275 -21.79 -11.27 -1.13
N ALA A 276 -22.04 -10.56 -2.23
CA ALA A 276 -23.00 -9.46 -2.26
C ALA A 276 -24.45 -9.92 -2.02
N GLU A 277 -24.87 -11.02 -2.66
CA GLU A 277 -26.20 -11.61 -2.44
C GLU A 277 -26.33 -12.18 -1.03
N ALA A 278 -25.30 -12.85 -0.49
CA ALA A 278 -25.30 -13.31 0.89
C ALA A 278 -25.46 -12.14 1.87
N ALA A 279 -24.75 -11.02 1.63
CA ALA A 279 -24.84 -9.82 2.45
C ALA A 279 -26.26 -9.22 2.41
N LYS A 280 -26.88 -9.17 1.23
CA LYS A 280 -28.28 -8.76 1.07
C LYS A 280 -29.23 -9.68 1.84
N THR A 281 -29.07 -10.99 1.71
CA THR A 281 -29.91 -11.98 2.40
C THR A 281 -29.80 -11.87 3.93
N ALA A 282 -28.60 -11.65 4.44
CA ALA A 282 -28.35 -11.44 5.87
C ALA A 282 -28.67 -10.01 6.36
N LYS A 283 -29.13 -9.12 5.48
CA LYS A 283 -29.46 -7.72 5.80
C LYS A 283 -28.28 -6.96 6.44
N VAL A 284 -27.07 -7.21 5.95
CA VAL A 284 -25.87 -6.45 6.33
C VAL A 284 -26.16 -4.96 6.12
N ALA A 285 -25.75 -4.10 7.04
CA ALA A 285 -26.05 -2.67 6.92
C ALA A 285 -25.29 -2.03 5.75
N LYS A 286 -23.97 -2.31 5.64
CA LYS A 286 -23.11 -1.77 4.58
C LYS A 286 -22.23 -2.82 3.93
N PHE A 287 -22.15 -2.78 2.60
CA PHE A 287 -21.25 -3.60 1.80
C PHE A 287 -20.37 -2.70 0.93
N VAL A 288 -19.05 -2.84 1.07
CA VAL A 288 -18.05 -2.01 0.39
C VAL A 288 -17.13 -2.90 -0.43
N MET A 289 -17.21 -2.80 -1.76
CA MET A 289 -16.30 -3.50 -2.66
C MET A 289 -15.06 -2.67 -2.97
N VAL A 290 -13.88 -3.29 -2.85
CA VAL A 290 -12.64 -2.75 -3.42
C VAL A 290 -12.64 -2.96 -4.93
N SER A 291 -12.53 -1.87 -5.69
CA SER A 291 -12.41 -1.84 -7.15
C SER A 291 -11.08 -1.21 -7.59
N THR A 292 -10.94 -0.90 -8.88
CA THR A 292 -9.69 -0.45 -9.49
C THR A 292 -9.96 0.53 -10.64
N ASP A 293 -9.04 1.46 -10.85
CA ASP A 293 -8.95 2.30 -12.07
C ASP A 293 -9.08 1.51 -13.38
N LYS A 294 -8.60 0.26 -13.41
CA LYS A 294 -8.68 -0.62 -14.59
C LYS A 294 -10.11 -1.04 -14.97
N ALA A 295 -11.09 -0.81 -14.11
CA ALA A 295 -12.51 -1.01 -14.43
C ALA A 295 -13.09 0.11 -15.32
N VAL A 296 -12.37 1.22 -15.48
CA VAL A 296 -12.76 2.34 -16.34
C VAL A 296 -12.31 2.06 -17.78
N ASN A 297 -13.28 1.97 -18.70
CA ASN A 297 -13.06 1.65 -20.12
C ASN A 297 -12.03 0.52 -20.30
N PRO A 298 -12.33 -0.68 -19.78
CA PRO A 298 -11.34 -1.74 -19.62
C PRO A 298 -10.96 -2.34 -20.98
N PRO A 299 -9.66 -2.39 -21.33
CA PRO A 299 -9.18 -3.03 -22.55
C PRO A 299 -8.73 -4.48 -22.29
N ASN A 300 -9.00 -5.00 -21.09
CA ASN A 300 -8.52 -6.30 -20.62
C ASN A 300 -9.57 -6.99 -19.74
N VAL A 301 -9.45 -8.30 -19.63
CA VAL A 301 -10.36 -9.19 -18.89
C VAL A 301 -10.44 -8.83 -17.40
N MET A 302 -9.31 -8.52 -16.78
CA MET A 302 -9.26 -8.23 -15.34
C MET A 302 -10.09 -6.99 -15.02
N GLY A 303 -9.87 -5.89 -15.75
CA GLY A 303 -10.64 -4.67 -15.62
C GLY A 303 -12.12 -4.87 -15.93
N ALA A 304 -12.43 -5.58 -17.01
CA ALA A 304 -13.81 -5.82 -17.43
C ALA A 304 -14.59 -6.69 -16.42
N THR A 305 -13.97 -7.72 -15.84
CA THR A 305 -14.62 -8.51 -14.77
C THR A 305 -14.89 -7.67 -13.53
N LYS A 306 -13.98 -6.76 -13.15
CA LYS A 306 -14.21 -5.82 -12.04
C LYS A 306 -15.31 -4.81 -12.35
N ARG A 307 -15.42 -4.33 -13.59
CA ARG A 307 -16.51 -3.46 -14.03
C ARG A 307 -17.87 -4.16 -13.95
N VAL A 308 -17.97 -5.41 -14.40
CA VAL A 308 -19.20 -6.21 -14.25
C VAL A 308 -19.53 -6.43 -12.76
N ALA A 309 -18.51 -6.68 -11.93
CA ALA A 309 -18.69 -6.80 -10.48
C ALA A 309 -19.24 -5.51 -9.84
N GLU A 310 -18.80 -4.32 -10.29
CA GLU A 310 -19.37 -3.03 -9.85
C GLU A 310 -20.85 -2.93 -10.20
N MET A 311 -21.23 -3.32 -11.42
CA MET A 311 -22.63 -3.29 -11.88
C MET A 311 -23.51 -4.23 -11.05
N ILE A 312 -23.00 -5.41 -10.68
CA ILE A 312 -23.72 -6.35 -9.80
C ILE A 312 -23.90 -5.74 -8.41
N VAL A 313 -22.82 -5.26 -7.78
CA VAL A 313 -22.85 -4.71 -6.42
C VAL A 313 -23.78 -3.50 -6.32
N THR A 314 -23.60 -2.52 -7.21
CA THR A 314 -24.41 -1.30 -7.18
C THR A 314 -25.85 -1.55 -7.67
N GLY A 315 -26.07 -2.55 -8.53
CA GLY A 315 -27.40 -2.96 -8.98
C GLY A 315 -28.24 -3.71 -7.93
N LEU A 316 -27.60 -4.25 -6.87
CA LEU A 316 -28.32 -4.88 -5.75
C LEU A 316 -28.87 -3.89 -4.72
N ASN A 317 -28.50 -2.61 -4.84
CA ASN A 317 -28.87 -1.54 -3.91
C ASN A 317 -30.36 -1.22 -3.98
N GLU A 318 -31.02 -1.24 -2.82
CA GLU A 318 -32.45 -0.96 -2.67
C GLU A 318 -32.69 -0.03 -1.47
N PRO A 319 -33.64 0.93 -1.56
CA PRO A 319 -33.94 1.82 -0.44
C PRO A 319 -34.33 1.05 0.83
N GLY A 320 -33.69 1.39 1.95
CA GLY A 320 -33.97 0.78 3.26
C GLY A 320 -33.40 -0.63 3.47
N GLN A 321 -32.62 -1.16 2.52
CA GLN A 321 -31.92 -2.44 2.62
C GLN A 321 -30.40 -2.20 2.77
N THR A 322 -29.60 -3.24 2.53
CA THR A 322 -28.13 -3.15 2.50
C THR A 322 -27.65 -2.03 1.58
N GLN A 323 -26.80 -1.16 2.11
CA GLN A 323 -26.17 -0.09 1.34
C GLN A 323 -24.93 -0.64 0.63
N PHE A 324 -24.98 -0.72 -0.70
CA PHE A 324 -23.87 -1.21 -1.50
C PHE A 324 -23.05 -0.06 -2.07
N ALA A 325 -21.73 -0.13 -1.94
CA ALA A 325 -20.82 0.81 -2.57
C ALA A 325 -19.60 0.10 -3.15
N ALA A 326 -18.96 0.74 -4.13
CA ALA A 326 -17.65 0.33 -4.62
C ALA A 326 -16.65 1.49 -4.51
N VAL A 327 -15.38 1.19 -4.27
CA VAL A 327 -14.32 2.19 -4.15
C VAL A 327 -13.23 1.90 -5.17
N ARG A 328 -13.01 2.83 -6.10
CA ARG A 328 -11.95 2.76 -7.11
C ARG A 328 -10.74 3.55 -6.67
N PHE A 329 -9.57 2.95 -6.89
CA PHE A 329 -8.29 3.62 -6.78
C PHE A 329 -7.28 2.97 -7.73
N GLY A 330 -6.15 3.64 -7.90
CA GLY A 330 -5.08 3.20 -8.79
C GLY A 330 -4.16 2.14 -8.17
N ASN A 331 -2.90 2.18 -8.56
CA ASN A 331 -1.91 1.24 -8.05
C ASN A 331 -1.58 1.53 -6.58
N VAL A 332 -1.17 0.48 -5.87
CA VAL A 332 -0.76 0.59 -4.48
C VAL A 332 0.69 0.16 -4.33
N LEU A 333 1.51 1.04 -3.76
CA LEU A 333 2.95 0.86 -3.56
C LEU A 333 3.23 -0.36 -2.68
N GLY A 334 4.25 -1.13 -3.04
CA GLY A 334 4.68 -2.31 -2.26
C GLY A 334 3.68 -3.47 -2.22
N SER A 335 2.55 -3.41 -2.94
CA SER A 335 1.57 -4.51 -2.94
C SER A 335 2.16 -5.80 -3.52
N ARG A 336 1.67 -6.97 -3.05
CA ARG A 336 2.16 -8.29 -3.50
C ARG A 336 2.07 -8.40 -5.02
N GLY A 337 3.17 -8.87 -5.62
CA GLY A 337 3.29 -9.06 -7.07
C GLY A 337 3.30 -7.76 -7.90
N SER A 338 3.55 -6.60 -7.29
CA SER A 338 3.64 -5.32 -8.00
C SER A 338 5.07 -5.02 -8.50
N VAL A 339 5.21 -3.88 -9.19
CA VAL A 339 6.45 -3.47 -9.85
C VAL A 339 7.60 -3.17 -8.88
N VAL A 340 7.32 -2.62 -7.70
CA VAL A 340 8.37 -2.26 -6.72
C VAL A 340 9.08 -3.50 -6.15
N PRO A 341 8.37 -4.56 -5.68
CA PRO A 341 9.00 -5.83 -5.33
C PRO A 341 9.81 -6.45 -6.48
N LEU A 342 9.32 -6.37 -7.72
CA LEU A 342 10.04 -6.87 -8.90
C LEU A 342 11.35 -6.12 -9.12
N PHE A 343 11.34 -4.78 -9.02
CA PHE A 343 12.54 -3.96 -9.13
C PHE A 343 13.55 -4.29 -8.04
N LYS A 344 13.11 -4.38 -6.77
CA LYS A 344 13.98 -4.81 -5.65
C LYS A 344 14.59 -6.19 -5.90
N GLU A 345 13.83 -7.14 -6.44
CA GLU A 345 14.33 -8.46 -6.79
C GLU A 345 15.37 -8.40 -7.93
N GLN A 346 15.11 -7.63 -8.99
CA GLN A 346 16.02 -7.45 -10.12
C GLN A 346 17.33 -6.79 -9.69
N ILE A 347 17.27 -5.73 -8.88
CA ILE A 347 18.43 -5.05 -8.31
C ILE A 347 19.26 -6.02 -7.47
N ARG A 348 18.61 -6.81 -6.60
CA ARG A 348 19.30 -7.83 -5.79
C ARG A 348 20.01 -8.90 -6.65
N LYS A 349 19.53 -9.16 -7.87
CA LYS A 349 20.16 -10.06 -8.85
C LYS A 349 21.24 -9.37 -9.70
N GLY A 350 21.47 -8.08 -9.53
CA GLY A 350 22.46 -7.29 -10.27
C GLY A 350 21.93 -6.56 -11.51
N GLY A 351 20.61 -6.52 -11.72
CA GLY A 351 19.99 -5.84 -12.86
C GLY A 351 20.06 -6.61 -14.20
N PRO A 352 19.62 -5.97 -15.31
CA PRO A 352 18.98 -4.66 -15.35
C PRO A 352 17.55 -4.68 -14.81
N VAL A 353 17.06 -3.50 -14.42
CA VAL A 353 15.65 -3.30 -14.11
C VAL A 353 14.86 -3.21 -15.42
N THR A 354 13.75 -3.93 -15.52
CA THR A 354 12.91 -3.93 -16.73
C THR A 354 11.70 -3.02 -16.56
N VAL A 355 11.63 -1.95 -17.34
CA VAL A 355 10.46 -1.05 -17.41
C VAL A 355 9.67 -1.38 -18.67
N THR A 356 8.35 -1.45 -18.58
CA THR A 356 7.50 -1.85 -19.72
C THR A 356 7.60 -0.88 -20.90
N ASP A 357 7.44 0.42 -20.64
CA ASP A 357 7.64 1.52 -21.59
C ASP A 357 8.07 2.75 -20.77
N PHE A 358 9.07 3.50 -21.22
CA PHE A 358 9.59 4.66 -20.46
C PHE A 358 8.60 5.81 -20.32
N ARG A 359 7.60 5.90 -21.19
CA ARG A 359 6.53 6.91 -21.11
C ARG A 359 5.41 6.49 -20.16
N MET A 360 5.39 5.24 -19.71
CA MET A 360 4.31 4.69 -18.90
C MET A 360 4.20 5.43 -17.55
N THR A 361 2.99 5.87 -17.22
CA THR A 361 2.69 6.45 -15.91
C THR A 361 1.62 5.66 -15.18
N ARG A 362 1.66 5.70 -13.85
CA ARG A 362 0.63 5.12 -12.98
C ARG A 362 0.33 6.06 -11.82
N TYR A 363 -0.92 6.07 -11.40
CA TYR A 363 -1.33 6.64 -10.14
C TYR A 363 -0.97 5.67 -9.02
N PHE A 364 -0.37 6.17 -7.95
CA PHE A 364 0.05 5.36 -6.81
C PHE A 364 -0.58 5.88 -5.54
N MET A 365 -0.71 5.04 -4.53
CA MET A 365 -0.95 5.45 -3.15
C MET A 365 -0.33 4.40 -2.22
N THR A 366 -0.23 4.70 -0.93
CA THR A 366 0.26 3.68 0.03
C THR A 366 -0.86 2.71 0.40
N ILE A 367 -0.49 1.49 0.85
CA ILE A 367 -1.47 0.50 1.31
C ILE A 367 -2.29 1.04 2.51
N PRO A 368 -1.67 1.67 3.53
CA PRO A 368 -2.42 2.31 4.62
C PRO A 368 -3.37 3.41 4.11
N GLU A 369 -2.90 4.29 3.23
CA GLU A 369 -3.73 5.38 2.67
C GLU A 369 -4.96 4.84 1.94
N ALA A 370 -4.78 3.86 1.06
CA ALA A 370 -5.88 3.23 0.33
C ALA A 370 -6.93 2.63 1.29
N SER A 371 -6.46 1.88 2.28
CA SER A 371 -7.33 1.16 3.21
C SER A 371 -8.10 2.11 4.12
N ARG A 372 -7.45 3.20 4.56
CA ARG A 372 -8.09 4.27 5.34
C ARG A 372 -9.20 4.95 4.54
N LEU A 373 -8.92 5.35 3.30
CA LEU A 373 -9.92 5.98 2.44
C LEU A 373 -11.07 5.03 2.07
N VAL A 374 -10.81 3.73 1.90
CA VAL A 374 -11.86 2.71 1.72
C VAL A 374 -12.76 2.60 2.95
N ILE A 375 -12.18 2.63 4.15
CA ILE A 375 -12.94 2.65 5.41
C ILE A 375 -13.82 3.91 5.48
N GLN A 376 -13.26 5.08 5.18
CA GLN A 376 -13.98 6.35 5.16
C GLN A 376 -15.13 6.33 4.14
N ALA A 377 -14.89 5.87 2.92
CA ALA A 377 -15.92 5.71 1.90
C ALA A 377 -17.04 4.77 2.36
N GLY A 378 -16.69 3.67 3.05
CA GLY A 378 -17.67 2.77 3.65
C GLY A 378 -18.53 3.42 4.73
N HIS A 379 -17.94 4.28 5.55
CA HIS A 379 -18.68 5.06 6.54
C HIS A 379 -19.66 6.04 5.85
N LEU A 380 -19.19 6.77 4.82
CA LEU A 380 -19.96 7.80 4.10
C LEU A 380 -21.03 7.24 3.15
N ALA A 381 -20.93 5.98 2.73
CA ALA A 381 -21.85 5.36 1.78
C ALA A 381 -23.33 5.46 2.19
N LYS A 382 -24.19 5.92 1.28
CA LYS A 382 -25.65 5.94 1.46
C LYS A 382 -26.36 4.88 0.61
N GLY A 383 -25.63 4.24 -0.30
CA GLY A 383 -26.07 3.14 -1.16
C GLY A 383 -26.11 3.54 -2.63
N GLY A 384 -25.48 2.73 -3.48
CA GLY A 384 -25.42 2.87 -4.93
C GLY A 384 -24.21 3.62 -5.47
N GLU A 385 -23.34 4.17 -4.60
CA GLU A 385 -22.21 4.98 -5.01
C GLU A 385 -21.01 4.16 -5.54
N ILE A 386 -20.32 4.73 -6.53
CA ILE A 386 -18.95 4.37 -6.85
C ILE A 386 -18.06 5.52 -6.41
N PHE A 387 -17.31 5.33 -5.34
CA PHE A 387 -16.32 6.29 -4.86
C PHE A 387 -15.05 6.20 -5.69
N VAL A 388 -14.44 7.34 -5.98
CA VAL A 388 -13.12 7.43 -6.61
C VAL A 388 -12.20 8.21 -5.70
N LEU A 389 -11.06 7.60 -5.37
CA LEU A 389 -10.06 8.22 -4.52
C LEU A 389 -9.20 9.19 -5.32
N ASP A 390 -8.89 10.34 -4.73
CA ASP A 390 -7.89 11.24 -5.27
C ASP A 390 -6.51 10.58 -5.15
N MET A 391 -5.93 10.28 -6.30
CA MET A 391 -4.63 9.67 -6.38
C MET A 391 -3.52 10.70 -6.59
N GLY A 392 -3.78 12.00 -6.59
CA GLY A 392 -2.79 13.04 -6.91
C GLY A 392 -2.12 12.83 -8.27
N GLU A 393 -0.89 13.32 -8.42
CA GLU A 393 -0.18 13.29 -9.69
C GLU A 393 0.31 11.89 -10.09
N PRO A 394 0.20 11.52 -11.38
CA PRO A 394 0.72 10.25 -11.89
C PRO A 394 2.25 10.22 -11.86
N VAL A 395 2.82 9.05 -11.60
CA VAL A 395 4.27 8.82 -11.50
C VAL A 395 4.74 8.02 -12.71
N GLN A 396 5.82 8.47 -13.36
CA GLN A 396 6.49 7.70 -14.40
C GLN A 396 7.15 6.44 -13.83
N ILE A 397 6.95 5.30 -14.48
CA ILE A 397 7.52 4.03 -14.02
C ILE A 397 9.05 4.02 -14.12
N LEU A 398 9.62 4.77 -15.08
CA LEU A 398 11.06 5.00 -15.18
C LEU A 398 11.61 5.73 -13.93
N GLU A 399 10.97 6.81 -13.52
CA GLU A 399 11.34 7.56 -12.30
C GLU A 399 11.18 6.70 -11.04
N LEU A 400 10.14 5.86 -11.00
CA LEU A 400 9.98 4.89 -9.92
C LEU A 400 11.15 3.91 -9.87
N ALA A 401 11.59 3.39 -11.03
CA ALA A 401 12.74 2.48 -11.10
C ALA A 401 14.02 3.16 -10.57
N ARG A 402 14.30 4.40 -10.98
CA ARG A 402 15.43 5.20 -10.50
C ARG A 402 15.42 5.35 -8.98
N LYS A 403 14.26 5.69 -8.41
CA LYS A 403 14.09 5.83 -6.96
C LYS A 403 14.30 4.52 -6.20
N VAL A 404 13.86 3.40 -6.76
CA VAL A 404 14.09 2.08 -6.13
C VAL A 404 15.56 1.66 -6.20
N ILE A 405 16.25 1.98 -7.30
CA ILE A 405 17.71 1.79 -7.43
C ILE A 405 18.45 2.62 -6.39
N LEU A 406 18.11 3.91 -6.27
CA LEU A 406 18.67 4.82 -5.28
C LEU A 406 18.47 4.30 -3.85
N LEU A 407 17.25 3.90 -3.48
CA LEU A 407 16.95 3.35 -2.16
C LEU A 407 17.66 2.03 -1.87
N SER A 408 18.09 1.32 -2.91
CA SER A 408 18.86 0.08 -2.79
C SER A 408 20.38 0.34 -2.65
N GLY A 409 20.80 1.60 -2.59
CA GLY A 409 22.21 1.98 -2.45
C GLY A 409 23.02 1.92 -3.74
N HIS A 410 22.35 1.92 -4.90
CA HIS A 410 22.97 1.77 -6.22
C HIS A 410 22.72 2.98 -7.11
N THR A 411 23.50 3.12 -8.19
CA THR A 411 23.23 4.10 -9.26
C THR A 411 22.59 3.45 -10.49
N GLU A 412 21.99 4.27 -11.36
CA GLU A 412 21.40 3.80 -12.62
C GLU A 412 22.45 3.16 -13.53
N GLU A 413 23.69 3.64 -13.52
CA GLU A 413 24.81 3.09 -14.29
C GLU A 413 25.24 1.71 -13.79
N GLU A 414 25.15 1.46 -12.47
CA GLU A 414 25.51 0.17 -11.87
C GLU A 414 24.50 -0.94 -12.19
N ILE A 415 23.21 -0.60 -12.21
CA ILE A 415 22.13 -1.58 -12.38
C ILE A 415 21.65 -1.64 -13.83
N GLY A 416 21.52 -0.50 -14.50
CA GLY A 416 20.90 -0.36 -15.82
C GLY A 416 19.38 -0.46 -15.78
N ILE A 417 18.72 0.27 -16.69
CA ILE A 417 17.27 0.19 -16.92
C ILE A 417 17.02 -0.07 -18.40
N VAL A 418 16.19 -1.06 -18.72
CA VAL A 418 15.87 -1.45 -20.11
C VAL A 418 14.37 -1.51 -20.35
N GLU A 419 13.94 -1.21 -21.57
CA GLU A 419 12.54 -1.39 -21.98
C GLU A 419 12.25 -2.88 -22.30
N SER A 420 11.16 -3.40 -21.75
CA SER A 420 10.69 -4.77 -22.03
C SER A 420 9.57 -4.85 -23.07
N GLY A 421 8.98 -3.71 -23.43
CA GLY A 421 7.81 -3.62 -24.32
C GLY A 421 6.47 -3.80 -23.60
N ILE A 422 5.43 -3.21 -24.18
CA ILE A 422 4.06 -3.22 -23.66
C ILE A 422 3.46 -4.64 -23.77
N ARG A 423 2.89 -5.13 -22.67
CA ARG A 423 2.24 -6.44 -22.62
C ARG A 423 0.77 -6.35 -23.08
N PRO A 424 0.18 -7.45 -23.58
CA PRO A 424 -1.22 -7.46 -23.99
C PRO A 424 -2.16 -6.96 -22.90
N GLY A 425 -3.07 -6.04 -23.28
CA GLY A 425 -4.10 -5.48 -22.39
C GLY A 425 -3.63 -4.38 -21.43
N GLU A 426 -2.35 -3.98 -21.45
CA GLU A 426 -1.84 -2.87 -20.63
C GLU A 426 -2.03 -1.50 -21.30
N LYS A 427 -2.46 -0.51 -20.52
CA LYS A 427 -2.52 0.90 -20.93
C LYS A 427 -1.19 1.60 -20.71
N LEU A 428 -0.86 2.57 -21.57
CA LEU A 428 0.27 3.47 -21.32
C LEU A 428 -0.03 4.43 -20.16
N TYR A 429 -1.27 4.93 -20.12
CA TYR A 429 -1.79 5.84 -19.10
C TYR A 429 -3.13 5.30 -18.56
N GLU A 430 -3.28 5.28 -17.24
CA GLU A 430 -4.55 4.89 -16.61
C GLU A 430 -5.46 6.10 -16.46
N GLU A 431 -6.77 5.85 -16.37
CA GLU A 431 -7.81 6.85 -16.14
C GLU A 431 -8.53 6.50 -14.83
N LEU A 432 -8.83 7.52 -14.00
CA LEU A 432 -9.54 7.30 -12.73
C LEU A 432 -11.07 7.34 -12.89
N LEU A 433 -11.55 8.11 -13.87
CA LEU A 433 -12.96 8.31 -14.19
C LEU A 433 -13.10 8.48 -15.71
N SER A 434 -14.14 7.89 -16.30
CA SER A 434 -14.54 8.21 -17.66
C SER A 434 -15.15 9.61 -17.72
N THR A 435 -15.27 10.17 -18.92
CA THR A 435 -15.89 11.49 -19.14
C THR A 435 -17.32 11.55 -18.60
N GLU A 436 -18.08 10.46 -18.67
CA GLU A 436 -19.48 10.38 -18.24
C GLU A 436 -19.64 10.20 -16.73
N GLU A 437 -18.67 9.54 -16.08
CA GLU A 437 -18.67 9.28 -14.65
C GLU A 437 -18.12 10.47 -13.84
N ARG A 438 -17.51 11.47 -14.49
CA ARG A 438 -16.97 12.68 -13.84
C ARG A 438 -18.08 13.49 -13.19
N VAL A 439 -18.15 13.43 -11.87
CA VAL A 439 -18.88 14.40 -11.05
C VAL A 439 -17.86 15.17 -10.22
N SER A 440 -18.03 16.49 -10.17
CA SER A 440 -17.18 17.40 -9.41
C SER A 440 -17.50 17.45 -7.91
N GLU A 441 -18.42 16.61 -7.41
CA GLU A 441 -18.81 16.61 -6.01
C GLU A 441 -17.80 15.81 -5.18
N GLN A 442 -16.89 16.56 -4.55
CA GLN A 442 -16.02 16.05 -3.51
C GLN A 442 -16.79 16.00 -2.20
N ILE A 443 -16.94 14.79 -1.64
CA ILE A 443 -17.69 14.58 -0.38
C ILE A 443 -16.79 14.51 0.85
N HIS A 444 -15.48 14.32 0.63
CA HIS A 444 -14.46 14.28 1.67
C HIS A 444 -13.09 14.62 1.06
N GLU A 445 -12.12 15.03 1.89
CA GLU A 445 -10.73 15.17 1.46
C GLU A 445 -10.27 13.87 0.76
N LYS A 446 -9.87 13.96 -0.52
CA LYS A 446 -9.49 12.84 -1.40
C LYS A 446 -10.58 11.82 -1.77
N ILE A 447 -11.88 12.11 -1.64
CA ILE A 447 -12.95 11.20 -2.07
C ILE A 447 -13.99 11.94 -2.93
N PHE A 448 -14.18 11.42 -4.14
CA PHE A 448 -15.20 11.86 -5.10
C PHE A 448 -16.25 10.77 -5.28
N VAL A 449 -17.46 11.16 -5.68
CA VAL A 449 -18.53 10.23 -6.05
C VAL A 449 -18.68 10.23 -7.57
N GLY A 450 -18.47 9.08 -8.21
CA GLY A 450 -18.74 8.91 -9.64
C GLY A 450 -20.23 8.73 -9.91
N ARG A 451 -20.72 9.26 -11.03
CA ARG A 451 -22.10 9.01 -11.48
C ARG A 451 -22.20 7.58 -12.01
N VAL A 452 -23.10 6.79 -11.44
CA VAL A 452 -23.30 5.40 -11.86
C VAL A 452 -24.50 5.31 -12.79
N THR A 453 -24.26 4.99 -14.06
CA THR A 453 -25.33 4.56 -14.99
C THR A 453 -25.27 3.04 -15.08
N ASN A 454 -26.16 2.36 -14.35
CA ASN A 454 -26.22 0.90 -14.38
C ASN A 454 -27.13 0.39 -15.50
N LYS A 455 -26.68 -0.69 -16.15
CA LYS A 455 -27.54 -1.55 -16.96
C LYS A 455 -28.58 -2.21 -16.04
N GLN A 456 -29.76 -2.52 -16.57
CA GLN A 456 -30.81 -3.22 -15.81
C GLN A 456 -30.30 -4.58 -15.31
N SER A 457 -30.73 -4.97 -14.11
CA SER A 457 -30.31 -6.22 -13.44
C SER A 457 -30.55 -7.46 -14.30
N ASP A 458 -31.65 -7.50 -15.06
CA ASP A 458 -31.99 -8.64 -15.92
C ASP A 458 -31.02 -8.78 -17.10
N ILE A 459 -30.55 -7.65 -17.65
CA ILE A 459 -29.54 -7.63 -18.71
C ILE A 459 -28.22 -8.18 -18.18
N ILE A 460 -27.81 -7.75 -16.98
CA ILE A 460 -26.57 -8.22 -16.34
C ILE A 460 -26.66 -9.72 -16.02
N ASN A 461 -27.78 -10.17 -15.44
CA ASN A 461 -27.97 -11.58 -15.09
C ASN A 461 -28.01 -12.48 -16.33
N SER A 462 -28.71 -12.06 -17.40
CA SER A 462 -28.74 -12.77 -18.68
C SER A 462 -27.34 -12.88 -19.28
N PHE A 463 -26.58 -11.78 -19.23
CA PHE A 463 -25.21 -11.72 -19.72
C PHE A 463 -24.30 -12.72 -18.98
N ILE A 464 -24.27 -12.67 -17.64
CA ILE A 464 -23.34 -13.51 -16.85
C ILE A 464 -23.64 -15.01 -16.97
N ASN A 465 -24.90 -15.41 -17.11
CA ASN A 465 -25.31 -16.82 -17.17
C ASN A 465 -24.71 -17.56 -18.37
N GLY A 466 -24.40 -16.86 -19.47
CA GLY A 466 -23.79 -17.43 -20.67
C GLY A 466 -22.26 -17.44 -20.67
N LEU A 467 -21.59 -16.72 -19.76
CA LEU A 467 -20.15 -16.47 -19.86
C LEU A 467 -19.29 -17.73 -19.77
N LEU A 468 -19.62 -18.63 -18.84
CA LEU A 468 -18.78 -19.82 -18.60
C LEU A 468 -18.84 -20.86 -19.72
N GLN A 469 -19.83 -20.77 -20.62
CA GLN A 469 -19.98 -21.67 -21.76
C GLN A 469 -19.22 -21.20 -23.01
N LYS A 470 -18.76 -19.94 -23.02
CA LYS A 470 -18.01 -19.38 -24.14
C LYS A 470 -16.59 -19.92 -24.18
N ASP A 471 -16.03 -20.02 -25.37
CA ASP A 471 -14.60 -20.31 -25.50
C ASP A 471 -13.77 -19.12 -25.01
N ARG A 472 -12.47 -19.34 -24.86
CA ARG A 472 -11.56 -18.35 -24.26
C ARG A 472 -11.54 -17.02 -25.02
N ASN A 473 -11.53 -17.03 -26.35
CA ASN A 473 -11.39 -15.80 -27.13
C ASN A 473 -12.72 -15.05 -27.18
N GLU A 474 -13.81 -15.78 -27.46
CA GLU A 474 -15.16 -15.20 -27.44
C GLU A 474 -15.49 -14.59 -26.07
N LEU A 475 -15.12 -15.26 -24.98
CA LEU A 475 -15.32 -14.76 -23.62
C LEU A 475 -14.64 -13.40 -23.42
N LYS A 476 -13.40 -13.23 -23.89
CA LYS A 476 -12.68 -11.96 -23.75
C LYS A 476 -13.39 -10.82 -24.47
N ASP A 477 -13.70 -11.04 -25.75
CA ASP A 477 -14.26 -10.02 -26.62
C ASP A 477 -15.62 -9.58 -26.09
N VAL A 478 -16.50 -10.53 -25.78
CA VAL A 478 -17.83 -10.25 -25.23
C VAL A 478 -17.76 -9.55 -23.88
N LEU A 479 -16.80 -9.92 -23.03
CA LEU A 479 -16.65 -9.33 -21.70
C LEU A 479 -16.10 -7.90 -21.75
N ILE A 480 -15.13 -7.63 -22.63
CA ILE A 480 -14.61 -6.28 -22.87
C ILE A 480 -15.70 -5.40 -23.49
N GLU A 481 -16.39 -5.86 -24.54
CA GLU A 481 -17.46 -5.10 -25.18
C GLU A 481 -18.60 -4.78 -24.20
N PHE A 482 -19.03 -5.74 -23.38
CA PHE A 482 -20.10 -5.48 -22.41
C PHE A 482 -19.69 -4.48 -21.32
N ALA A 483 -18.41 -4.45 -20.95
CA ALA A 483 -17.89 -3.59 -19.90
C ALA A 483 -17.52 -2.17 -20.39
N LYS A 484 -17.45 -1.93 -21.71
CA LYS A 484 -17.28 -0.58 -22.26
C LYS A 484 -18.44 0.31 -21.86
N GLN A 485 -18.09 1.55 -21.53
CA GLN A 485 -19.04 2.65 -21.36
C GLN A 485 -19.17 3.29 -22.75
N GLU A 486 -20.40 3.64 -23.15
CA GLU A 486 -20.67 4.24 -24.48
C GLU A 486 -20.04 5.63 -24.62
#